data_AF-A0A397UDU1-F1
#
_entry.id   AF-A0A397UDU1-F1
#
_cell.length_a   1.000
_cell.length_b   1.000
_cell.length_c   1.000
_cell.angle_alpha   90.00
_cell.angle_beta   90.00
_cell.angle_gamma   90.00
#
_symmetry.space_group_name_H-M   'P 1'
#
loop_
_entity.id
_entity.type
_entity.pdbx_description
1 polymer ?
#
loop_
_entity_poly.entity_id
_entity_poly.type
_entity_poly.pdbx_seq_one_letter_code
_entity_poly.pdbx_strand_id
1 'polypeptide(L)'
;MKLIYILIFIINVTKLFSLCITNHPLAILWGIEDEYAPEWLEYERHLITIDDILRPILEEESFISNFGGTYINIFNGTITVNTVNFSKVDELLALPQINPYNNSYISKKHIIL
;
A
#
# COMPACT_ATOMS: atom_id res chain seq x y z
N MET A 1 -37.10 -11.86 -17.06
CA MET A 1 -35.93 -10.98 -16.78
C MET A 1 -35.65 -10.82 -15.29
N LYS A 2 -36.59 -10.39 -14.44
CA LYS A 2 -36.36 -10.26 -12.97
C LYS A 2 -35.80 -11.52 -12.29
N LEU A 3 -36.32 -12.70 -12.62
CA LEU A 3 -35.83 -13.98 -12.10
C LEU A 3 -34.36 -14.28 -12.45
N ILE A 4 -33.90 -13.86 -13.64
CA ILE A 4 -32.52 -14.06 -14.09
C ILE A 4 -31.57 -13.20 -13.25
N TYR A 5 -31.93 -11.95 -12.95
CA TYR A 5 -31.12 -11.08 -12.08
C TYR A 5 -31.01 -11.62 -10.65
N ILE A 6 -32.11 -12.16 -10.12
CA ILE A 6 -32.10 -12.80 -8.78
C ILE A 6 -31.20 -14.04 -8.80
N LEU A 7 -31.26 -14.85 -9.86
CA LEU A 7 -30.40 -16.03 -10.00
C LEU A 7 -28.91 -15.64 -10.08
N ILE A 8 -28.58 -14.63 -10.89
CA ILE A 8 -27.22 -14.10 -11.00
C ILE A 8 -26.74 -13.57 -9.65
N PHE A 9 -27.58 -12.84 -8.92
CA PHE A 9 -27.25 -12.34 -7.60
C PHE A 9 -26.96 -13.49 -6.62
N ILE A 10 -27.83 -14.51 -6.56
CA ILE A 10 -27.63 -15.68 -5.69
C ILE A 10 -26.33 -16.43 -6.03
N ILE A 11 -26.03 -16.63 -7.32
CA ILE A 11 -24.80 -17.27 -7.79
C ILE A 11 -23.55 -16.48 -7.34
N ASN A 12 -23.58 -15.16 -7.47
CA ASN A 12 -22.46 -14.31 -7.04
C ASN A 12 -22.28 -14.34 -5.51
N VAL A 13 -23.38 -14.30 -4.75
CA VAL A 13 -23.34 -14.37 -3.28
C VAL A 13 -22.79 -15.72 -2.82
N THR A 14 -23.24 -16.84 -3.40
CA THR A 14 -22.73 -18.18 -3.04
C THR A 14 -21.27 -18.36 -3.41
N LYS A 15 -20.84 -17.82 -4.57
CA LYS A 15 -19.43 -17.83 -4.97
C LYS A 15 -18.55 -17.04 -4.00
N LEU A 16 -19.00 -15.84 -3.59
CA LEU A 16 -18.30 -15.02 -2.61
C LEU A 16 -18.23 -15.70 -1.24
N PHE A 17 -19.36 -16.27 -0.79
CA PHE A 17 -19.43 -16.96 0.50
C PHE A 17 -18.53 -18.20 0.55
N SER A 18 -18.49 -18.99 -0.52
CA SER A 18 -17.58 -20.13 -0.65
C SER A 18 -16.12 -19.70 -0.59
N LEU A 19 -15.78 -18.55 -1.22
CA LEU A 19 -14.43 -17.99 -1.18
C LEU A 19 -14.04 -17.56 0.24
N CYS A 20 -14.94 -16.91 0.97
CA CYS A 20 -14.74 -16.44 2.35
C CYS A 20 -14.64 -17.57 3.39
N ILE A 21 -15.18 -18.76 3.12
CA ILE A 21 -15.05 -19.91 4.02
C ILE A 21 -13.68 -20.56 3.86
N THR A 22 -13.15 -20.60 2.63
CA THR A 22 -11.88 -21.28 2.33
C THR A 22 -10.67 -20.38 2.52
N ASN A 23 -10.84 -19.07 2.37
CA ASN A 23 -9.74 -18.11 2.42
C ASN A 23 -10.03 -17.03 3.48
N HIS A 24 -9.00 -16.60 4.19
CA HIS A 24 -9.02 -15.47 5.09
C HIS A 24 -9.53 -14.21 4.36
N PRO A 25 -10.39 -13.39 4.99
CA PRO A 25 -10.97 -12.20 4.35
C PRO A 25 -9.92 -11.24 3.77
N LEU A 26 -8.76 -11.10 4.43
CA LEU A 26 -7.66 -10.27 3.93
C LEU A 26 -7.01 -10.83 2.66
N ALA A 27 -6.87 -12.16 2.55
CA ALA A 27 -6.33 -12.78 1.35
C ALA A 27 -7.23 -12.52 0.14
N ILE A 28 -8.56 -12.58 0.35
CA ILE A 28 -9.56 -12.23 -0.67
C ILE A 28 -9.48 -10.76 -1.06
N LEU A 29 -9.38 -9.86 -0.06
CA LEU A 29 -9.30 -8.42 -0.29
C LEU A 29 -8.06 -8.06 -1.12
N TRP A 30 -6.92 -8.67 -0.83
CA TRP A 30 -5.65 -8.40 -1.50
C TRP A 30 -5.45 -9.22 -2.78
N GLY A 31 -6.31 -10.21 -3.05
CA GLY A 31 -6.19 -11.08 -4.22
C GLY A 31 -4.97 -11.99 -4.17
N ILE A 32 -4.59 -12.44 -2.96
CA ILE A 32 -3.43 -13.32 -2.70
C ILE A 32 -3.90 -14.67 -2.16
N GLU A 33 -3.02 -15.67 -2.15
CA GLU A 33 -3.29 -16.93 -1.46
C GLU A 33 -3.19 -16.78 0.06
N ASP A 34 -3.91 -17.63 0.78
CA ASP A 34 -4.11 -17.48 2.23
C ASP A 34 -2.81 -17.61 3.03
N GLU A 35 -1.90 -18.44 2.54
CA GLU A 35 -0.58 -18.67 3.14
C GLU A 35 0.29 -17.42 3.17
N TYR A 36 0.08 -16.48 2.25
CA TYR A 36 0.83 -15.22 2.20
C TYR A 36 0.19 -14.13 3.06
N ALA A 37 -1.08 -14.25 3.48
CA ALA A 37 -1.76 -13.19 4.22
C ALA A 37 -1.00 -12.68 5.47
N PRO A 38 -0.33 -13.54 6.27
CA PRO A 38 0.49 -13.06 7.38
C PRO A 38 1.68 -12.18 6.95
N GLU A 39 2.34 -12.52 5.86
CA GLU A 39 3.48 -11.76 5.32
C GLU A 39 3.03 -10.37 4.83
N TRP A 40 1.92 -10.31 4.09
CA TRP A 40 1.33 -9.05 3.62
C TRP A 40 0.86 -8.14 4.75
N LEU A 41 0.39 -8.74 5.85
CA LEU A 41 0.04 -8.01 7.05
C LEU A 41 1.26 -7.38 7.74
N GLU A 42 2.43 -8.03 7.69
CA GLU A 42 3.69 -7.41 8.16
C GLU A 42 4.11 -6.23 7.27
N TYR A 43 3.95 -6.35 5.95
CA TYR A 43 4.19 -5.23 5.04
C TYR A 43 3.26 -4.04 5.31
N GLU A 44 1.97 -4.29 5.59
CA GLU A 44 1.03 -3.24 6.00
C GLU A 44 1.45 -2.56 7.31
N ARG A 45 1.88 -3.34 8.31
CA ARG A 45 2.41 -2.79 9.58
C ARG A 45 3.65 -1.92 9.36
N HIS A 46 4.57 -2.35 8.51
CA HIS A 46 5.73 -1.56 8.15
C HIS A 46 5.35 -0.26 7.45
N LEU A 47 4.35 -0.29 6.54
CA LEU A 47 3.84 0.93 5.92
C LEU A 47 3.30 1.91 6.94
N ILE A 48 2.43 1.45 7.85
CA ILE A 48 1.85 2.31 8.89
C ILE A 48 2.95 2.97 9.72
N THR A 49 3.99 2.20 10.07
CA THR A 49 5.14 2.71 10.83
C THR A 49 5.89 3.79 10.05
N ILE A 50 6.17 3.56 8.76
CA ILE A 50 6.83 4.54 7.90
C ILE A 50 5.96 5.78 7.70
N ASP A 51 4.65 5.60 7.54
CA ASP A 51 3.71 6.70 7.39
C ASP A 51 3.65 7.56 8.65
N ASP A 52 3.61 6.96 9.83
CA ASP A 52 3.65 7.68 11.11
C ASP A 52 4.97 8.44 11.33
N ILE A 53 6.09 7.93 10.81
CA ILE A 53 7.38 8.64 10.82
C ILE A 53 7.36 9.80 9.81
N LEU A 54 6.84 9.57 8.61
CA LEU A 54 6.85 10.55 7.53
C LEU A 54 5.84 11.67 7.76
N ARG A 55 4.66 11.39 8.30
CA ARG A 55 3.59 12.37 8.50
C ARG A 55 4.06 13.68 9.16
N PRO A 56 4.74 13.68 10.32
CA PRO A 56 5.22 14.92 10.92
C PRO A 56 6.30 15.64 10.10
N ILE A 57 7.15 14.90 9.37
CA ILE A 57 8.20 15.46 8.50
C ILE A 57 7.57 16.16 7.29
N LEU A 58 6.54 15.55 6.73
CA LEU A 58 5.82 16.04 5.56
C LEU A 58 4.87 17.19 5.89
N GLU A 59 4.43 17.30 7.15
CA GLU A 59 3.67 18.45 7.65
C GLU A 59 4.54 19.72 7.84
N GLU A 60 5.87 19.60 7.82
CA GLU A 60 6.75 20.77 7.80
C GLU A 60 6.54 21.58 6.49
N GLU A 61 6.48 22.91 6.60
CA GLU A 61 6.22 23.81 5.46
C GLU A 61 7.18 23.58 4.27
N SER A 62 8.40 23.12 4.55
CA SER A 62 9.42 22.84 3.54
C SER A 62 9.14 21.57 2.70
N PHE A 63 8.29 20.66 3.18
CA PHE A 63 7.94 19.39 2.54
C PHE A 63 6.47 19.29 2.12
N ILE A 64 5.55 20.01 2.76
CA ILE A 64 4.10 19.84 2.58
C ILE A 64 3.61 20.07 1.14
N SER A 65 4.23 20.99 0.41
CA SER A 65 3.90 21.29 -1.00
C SER A 65 4.67 20.43 -2.00
N ASN A 66 5.64 19.64 -1.51
CA ASN A 66 6.58 18.89 -2.33
C ASN A 66 6.27 17.39 -2.34
N PHE A 67 5.23 16.92 -1.66
CA PHE A 67 4.97 15.49 -1.48
C PHE A 67 3.66 15.02 -2.14
N GLY A 68 3.72 13.86 -2.80
CA GLY A 68 2.63 13.29 -3.59
C GLY A 68 1.96 12.05 -2.97
N GLY A 69 2.42 11.60 -1.80
CA GLY A 69 1.84 10.47 -1.05
C GLY A 69 2.79 9.29 -0.88
N THR A 70 2.49 8.45 0.09
CA THR A 70 3.16 7.19 0.41
C THR A 70 2.27 6.03 -0.05
N TYR A 71 2.84 4.97 -0.62
CA TYR A 71 2.10 3.75 -0.94
C TYR A 71 2.98 2.51 -0.90
N ILE A 72 2.40 1.37 -0.53
CA ILE A 72 3.04 0.07 -0.74
C ILE A 72 2.93 -0.24 -2.23
N ASN A 73 4.07 -0.44 -2.87
CA ASN A 73 4.07 -1.16 -4.13
C ASN A 73 4.00 -2.65 -3.81
N ILE A 74 2.78 -3.17 -3.93
CA ILE A 74 2.46 -4.56 -3.60
C ILE A 74 3.27 -5.53 -4.48
N PHE A 75 3.51 -5.20 -5.75
CA PHE A 75 4.17 -6.12 -6.69
C PHE A 75 5.66 -6.37 -6.40
N ASN A 76 6.28 -5.56 -5.54
CA ASN A 76 7.69 -5.69 -5.21
C ASN A 76 7.97 -5.61 -3.70
N GLY A 77 6.93 -5.60 -2.85
CA GLY A 77 7.07 -5.54 -1.40
C GLY A 77 7.81 -4.30 -0.89
N THR A 78 7.80 -3.20 -1.66
CA THR A 78 8.54 -1.97 -1.32
C THR A 78 7.60 -0.83 -0.95
N ILE A 79 8.01 0.02 0.01
CA ILE A 79 7.24 1.18 0.44
C ILE A 79 7.74 2.40 -0.33
N THR A 80 6.95 2.83 -1.31
CA THR A 80 7.30 3.96 -2.17
C THR A 80 6.80 5.27 -1.58
N VAL A 81 7.69 6.25 -1.60
CA VAL A 81 7.52 7.60 -1.07
C VAL A 81 7.57 8.52 -2.29
N ASN A 82 6.43 9.09 -2.69
CA ASN A 82 6.33 9.88 -3.91
C ASN A 82 6.47 11.37 -3.62
N THR A 83 7.34 12.05 -4.36
CA THR A 83 7.57 13.49 -4.20
C THR A 83 7.35 14.23 -5.52
N VAL A 84 6.68 15.37 -5.42
CA VAL A 84 6.49 16.33 -6.51
C VAL A 84 7.81 17.05 -6.82
N ASN A 85 8.68 17.23 -5.83
CA ASN A 85 9.96 17.89 -5.98
C ASN A 85 11.14 16.96 -5.72
N PHE A 86 11.75 16.49 -6.80
CA PHE A 86 12.85 15.53 -6.75
C PHE A 86 14.07 16.02 -5.96
N SER A 87 14.31 17.34 -5.85
CA SER A 87 15.46 17.85 -5.08
C SER A 87 15.33 17.55 -3.58
N LYS A 88 14.12 17.27 -3.09
CA LYS A 88 13.83 16.92 -1.70
C LYS A 88 14.06 15.45 -1.37
N VAL A 89 14.29 14.59 -2.36
CA VAL A 89 14.55 13.16 -2.12
C VAL A 89 15.82 12.98 -1.29
N ASP A 90 16.92 13.61 -1.69
CA ASP A 90 18.21 13.42 -1.02
C ASP A 90 18.19 14.03 0.40
N GLU A 91 17.47 15.14 0.60
CA GLU A 91 17.21 15.71 1.93
C GLU A 91 16.44 14.75 2.83
N LEU A 92 15.38 14.10 2.31
CA LEU A 92 14.57 13.14 3.04
C LEU A 92 15.37 11.87 3.40
N LEU A 93 16.16 11.36 2.47
CA LEU A 93 17.03 10.19 2.69
C LEU A 93 18.14 10.45 3.72
N ALA A 94 18.57 11.71 3.84
CA ALA A 94 19.56 12.12 4.83
C ALA A 94 18.98 12.23 6.26
N LEU A 95 17.65 12.20 6.43
CA LEU A 95 17.05 12.29 7.76
C LEU A 95 17.41 11.07 8.61
N PRO A 96 17.86 11.26 9.86
CA PRO A 96 18.22 10.16 10.76
C PRO A 96 17.08 9.15 10.98
N GLN A 97 15.84 9.62 10.86
CA GLN A 97 14.61 8.84 11.03
C GLN A 97 14.30 7.95 9.82
N ILE A 98 14.81 8.31 8.63
CA ILE A 98 14.55 7.62 7.34
C ILE A 98 15.77 6.80 6.89
N ASN A 99 16.98 7.22 7.22
CA ASN A 99 18.23 6.56 6.85
C ASN A 99 18.26 5.04 7.16
N PRO A 100 17.72 4.54 8.29
CA PRO A 100 17.64 3.09 8.55
C PRO A 100 16.84 2.28 7.52
N TYR A 101 15.98 2.93 6.73
CA TYR A 101 15.08 2.31 5.75
C TYR A 101 15.53 2.49 4.30
N ASN A 102 16.66 3.18 4.08
CA ASN A 102 17.15 3.61 2.76
C ASN A 102 17.51 2.43 1.82
N ASN A 103 17.95 1.30 2.37
CA ASN A 103 18.36 0.12 1.59
C ASN A 103 17.23 -0.86 1.26
N SER A 104 16.04 -0.69 1.83
CA SER A 104 15.00 -1.73 1.78
C SER A 104 13.68 -1.31 1.15
N TYR A 105 13.39 0.00 1.00
CA TYR A 105 12.02 0.41 0.64
C TYR A 105 11.88 1.50 -0.42
N ILE A 106 12.88 2.36 -0.67
CA ILE A 106 12.66 3.60 -1.45
C ILE A 106 13.03 3.41 -2.93
N SER A 107 12.04 3.04 -3.75
CA SER A 107 12.15 3.02 -5.21
C SER A 107 11.86 4.40 -5.81
N LYS A 108 12.85 5.02 -6.46
CA LYS A 108 12.65 6.23 -7.31
C LYS A 108 11.78 5.85 -8.52
N LYS A 109 10.57 6.40 -8.66
CA LYS A 109 9.80 6.22 -9.90
C LYS A 109 9.22 7.54 -10.43
N HIS A 110 9.50 7.76 -11.71
CA HIS A 110 9.03 8.84 -12.57
C HIS A 110 7.54 8.64 -12.88
N ILE A 111 6.70 9.66 -12.66
CA ILE A 111 5.40 9.77 -13.32
C ILE A 111 5.55 10.88 -14.36
N ILE A 112 5.68 10.48 -15.62
CA ILE A 112 5.42 11.37 -16.75
C ILE A 112 3.90 11.38 -16.89
N LEU A 113 3.30 12.58 -16.79
CA LEU A 113 1.87 12.82 -17.02
C LEU A 113 1.44 12.38 -18.43
#